data_AF-A0AAQ0E747-F1
#
_entry.id   AF-A0AAQ0E747-F1
#
_cell.length_a   1.000
_cell.length_b   1.000
_cell.length_c   1.000
_cell.angle_alpha   90.00
_cell.angle_beta   90.00
_cell.angle_gamma   90.00
#
_symmetry.space_group_name_H-M   'P 1'
#
loop_
_entity.id
_entity.type
_entity.pdbx_description
1 polymer ?
#
loop_
_entity_poly.entity_id
_entity_poly.type
_entity_poly.pdbx_seq_one_letter_code
_entity_poly.pdbx_strand_id
1 'polypeptide(L)'
;MMSTSRTLPEMVGWVRQEGLALSLPTDRLAFLIAIKTLSEDESDLSEAALHDAFGYVSSAFGQMDETLTGRANNAINDLIRQQLLSRFNTDMVAGESLYRLSRLGVSIVDFFMDQRQVDSIKLSILLEHLASELDTARKAALETNTREQWDAEVLPRLTFSLEETLGRIDLTQRAMDEQQNQVKSEIAALLTQNWVDAIHSCEKLLHETGQTLRELQDTLDAAGHRLQAGLLNIQEAAQGRDDLFHVEELTHALQGRLDVITSWGQQCIELWSRYDRHVHKFIRNAIDMDKNRAFSQRLRESIRNFEQHNWQLRVAEEPRLLELRDETIAIHDEEVTGEVPLEMEYVEMVDINQELAERIERYLARYPEQGQQLDLADVLREYLLDYPAHAHFDVARLLIDQAVRLGHASGERELHRQPAWKPINQAGSKVQAYVIDQF
;
A
#
# COMPACT_ATOMS: atom_id res chain seq x y z
N MET A 1 -31.02 9.41 14.04
CA MET A 1 -30.29 9.83 15.26
C MET A 1 -28.83 9.93 14.89
N MET A 2 -28.26 11.14 14.86
CA MET A 2 -26.83 11.34 14.59
C MET A 2 -26.02 10.69 15.70
N SER A 3 -25.33 9.59 15.39
CA SER A 3 -24.22 9.11 16.20
C SER A 3 -23.17 10.22 16.18
N THR A 4 -23.13 11.02 17.24
CA THR A 4 -22.00 11.93 17.47
C THR A 4 -20.77 11.05 17.61
N SER A 5 -19.96 10.95 16.54
CA SER A 5 -18.71 10.22 16.53
C SER A 5 -17.76 10.93 17.49
N ARG A 6 -17.81 10.52 18.76
CA ARG A 6 -16.88 10.99 19.79
C ARG A 6 -15.47 10.74 19.28
N THR A 7 -14.63 11.77 19.35
CA THR A 7 -13.22 11.63 18.98
C THR A 7 -12.51 10.64 19.93
N LEU A 8 -11.39 10.06 19.49
CA LEU A 8 -10.65 9.08 20.32
C LEU A 8 -10.35 9.60 21.74
N PRO A 9 -9.88 10.84 21.96
CA PRO A 9 -9.65 11.37 23.30
C PRO A 9 -10.94 11.54 24.13
N GLU A 10 -12.06 11.90 23.50
CA GLU A 10 -13.36 12.04 24.17
C GLU A 10 -13.91 10.68 24.61
N MET A 11 -13.75 9.63 23.80
CA MET A 11 -14.11 8.27 24.20
C MET A 11 -13.31 7.80 25.42
N VAL A 12 -11.99 8.05 25.43
CA VAL A 12 -11.13 7.72 26.59
C VAL A 12 -11.51 8.55 27.82
N GLY A 13 -11.81 9.84 27.63
CA GLY A 13 -12.31 10.72 28.68
C GLY A 13 -13.61 10.22 29.30
N TRP A 14 -14.55 9.75 28.47
CA TRP A 14 -15.81 9.17 28.90
C TRP A 14 -15.63 7.89 29.72
N VAL A 15 -14.79 6.96 29.26
CA VAL A 15 -14.47 5.73 30.02
C VAL A 15 -13.94 6.05 31.42
N ARG A 16 -13.07 7.07 31.53
CA ARG A 16 -12.52 7.52 32.81
C ARG A 16 -13.57 8.19 33.70
N GLN A 17 -14.48 8.99 33.13
CA GLN A 17 -15.54 9.68 33.87
C GLN A 17 -16.58 8.71 34.42
N GLU A 18 -17.00 7.73 33.61
CA GLU A 18 -17.97 6.70 34.01
C GLU A 18 -17.35 5.60 34.88
N GLY A 19 -16.02 5.56 34.98
CA GLY A 19 -15.31 4.56 35.80
C GLY A 19 -15.52 3.13 35.31
N LEU A 20 -15.68 2.93 33.99
CA LEU A 20 -15.91 1.62 33.39
C LEU A 20 -14.67 0.75 33.60
N ALA A 21 -14.83 -0.36 34.32
CA ALA A 21 -13.78 -1.30 34.61
C ALA A 21 -14.34 -2.72 34.67
N LEU A 22 -13.53 -3.68 34.23
CA LEU A 22 -13.84 -5.10 34.25
C LEU A 22 -12.71 -5.84 34.95
N SER A 23 -13.04 -6.54 36.04
CA SER A 23 -12.12 -7.32 36.86
C SER A 23 -12.75 -8.69 37.09
N LEU A 24 -12.30 -9.66 36.29
CA LEU A 24 -12.74 -11.06 36.36
C LEU A 24 -11.55 -11.99 36.60
N PRO A 25 -11.10 -12.15 37.87
CA PRO A 25 -10.21 -13.24 38.23
C PRO A 25 -10.87 -14.62 38.01
N THR A 26 -10.08 -15.70 38.06
CA THR A 26 -10.53 -17.06 37.71
C THR A 26 -11.72 -17.55 38.54
N ASP A 27 -11.80 -17.18 39.81
CA ASP A 27 -12.92 -17.52 40.69
C ASP A 27 -14.20 -16.75 40.32
N ARG A 28 -14.09 -15.46 39.98
CA ARG A 28 -15.22 -14.64 39.51
C ARG A 28 -15.72 -15.10 38.15
N LEU A 29 -14.82 -15.49 37.25
CA LEU A 29 -15.20 -16.05 35.95
C LEU A 29 -15.92 -17.38 36.12
N ALA A 30 -15.41 -18.28 36.97
CA ALA A 30 -16.07 -19.54 37.28
C ALA A 30 -17.46 -19.32 37.89
N PHE A 31 -17.61 -18.30 38.75
CA PHE A 31 -18.92 -17.91 39.28
C PHE A 31 -19.86 -17.38 38.20
N LEU A 32 -19.38 -16.53 37.29
CA LEU A 32 -20.19 -16.04 36.17
C LEU A 32 -20.67 -17.17 35.26
N ILE A 33 -19.80 -18.17 34.99
CA ILE A 33 -20.15 -19.38 34.24
C ILE A 33 -21.21 -20.20 34.99
N ALA A 34 -21.05 -20.40 36.31
CA ALA A 34 -22.03 -21.11 37.12
C ALA A 34 -23.41 -20.43 37.10
N ILE A 35 -23.45 -19.09 37.16
CA ILE A 35 -24.69 -18.30 37.03
C ILE A 35 -25.34 -18.53 35.66
N LYS A 36 -24.54 -18.56 34.58
CA LYS A 36 -25.06 -18.78 33.23
C LYS A 36 -25.66 -20.17 33.09
N THR A 37 -24.98 -21.21 33.57
CA THR A 37 -25.50 -22.58 33.56
C THR A 37 -26.82 -22.68 34.33
N LEU A 38 -26.93 -22.00 35.48
CA LEU A 38 -28.18 -21.97 36.26
C LEU A 38 -29.29 -21.19 35.53
N SER A 39 -28.93 -20.14 34.78
CA SER A 39 -29.88 -19.33 34.02
C SER A 39 -30.46 -20.02 32.78
N GLU A 40 -29.96 -21.21 32.41
CA GLU A 40 -30.56 -22.03 31.34
C GLU A 40 -31.90 -22.65 31.79
N ASP A 41 -32.01 -22.98 33.08
CA ASP A 41 -33.21 -23.59 33.67
C ASP A 41 -34.21 -22.54 34.17
N GLU A 42 -33.72 -21.46 34.79
CA GLU A 42 -34.55 -20.37 35.33
C GLU A 42 -34.08 -19.01 34.80
N SER A 43 -34.97 -18.26 34.13
CA SER A 43 -34.62 -16.99 33.50
C SER A 43 -34.26 -15.87 34.48
N ASP A 44 -34.83 -15.92 35.68
CA ASP A 44 -34.60 -14.96 36.76
C ASP A 44 -34.15 -15.72 38.02
N LEU A 45 -33.00 -15.33 38.58
CA LEU A 45 -32.38 -16.05 39.68
C LEU A 45 -32.64 -15.35 41.01
N SER A 46 -32.95 -16.11 42.06
CA SER A 46 -33.06 -15.58 43.42
C SER A 46 -31.69 -15.39 44.07
N GLU A 47 -31.63 -14.59 45.14
CA GLU A 47 -30.40 -14.40 45.92
C GLU A 47 -29.89 -15.73 46.50
N ALA A 48 -30.79 -16.60 46.98
CA ALA A 48 -30.44 -17.91 47.51
C ALA A 48 -29.74 -18.77 46.44
N ALA A 49 -30.26 -18.77 45.22
CA ALA A 49 -29.69 -19.52 44.10
C ALA A 49 -28.27 -19.03 43.73
N LEU A 50 -28.01 -17.71 43.81
CA LEU A 50 -26.67 -17.16 43.63
C LEU A 50 -25.70 -17.53 44.76
N HIS A 51 -26.18 -17.57 46.00
CA HIS A 51 -25.38 -18.02 47.14
C HIS A 51 -24.99 -19.50 47.01
N ASP A 52 -25.93 -20.34 46.57
CA ASP A 52 -25.68 -21.76 46.33
C ASP A 52 -24.66 -21.96 45.20
N ALA A 53 -24.83 -21.26 44.07
CA ALA A 53 -23.86 -21.25 42.97
C ALA A 53 -22.46 -20.80 43.43
N PHE A 54 -22.39 -19.77 44.27
CA PHE A 54 -21.13 -19.30 44.84
C PHE A 54 -20.51 -20.33 45.79
N GLY A 55 -21.32 -21.10 46.52
CA GLY A 55 -20.85 -22.19 47.37
C GLY A 55 -20.14 -23.29 46.58
N TYR A 56 -20.69 -23.70 45.43
CA TYR A 56 -20.02 -24.66 44.53
C TYR A 56 -18.66 -24.14 44.05
N VAL A 57 -18.57 -22.85 43.66
CA VAL A 57 -17.30 -22.26 43.24
C VAL A 57 -16.32 -22.15 44.42
N SER A 58 -16.78 -21.66 45.58
CA SER A 58 -15.95 -21.52 46.78
C SER A 58 -15.32 -22.85 47.21
N SER A 59 -16.10 -23.94 47.16
CA SER A 59 -15.61 -25.30 47.46
C SER A 59 -14.62 -25.81 46.41
N ALA A 60 -14.87 -25.58 45.11
CA ALA A 60 -13.96 -25.96 44.03
C ALA A 60 -12.58 -25.28 44.13
N PHE A 61 -12.54 -24.04 44.64
CA PHE A 61 -11.31 -23.27 44.86
C PHE A 61 -10.70 -23.47 46.26
N GLY A 62 -11.26 -24.36 47.10
CA GLY A 62 -10.72 -24.69 48.43
C GLY A 62 -10.77 -23.54 49.44
N GLN A 63 -11.75 -22.64 49.33
CA GLN A 63 -11.88 -21.49 50.22
C GLN A 63 -12.63 -21.84 51.51
N MET A 64 -12.37 -21.11 52.61
CA MET A 64 -13.01 -21.37 53.92
C MET A 64 -14.52 -21.06 53.92
N ASP A 65 -15.35 -21.96 54.48
CA ASP A 65 -16.82 -21.84 54.51
C ASP A 65 -17.34 -20.76 55.47
N GLU A 66 -16.61 -20.45 56.55
CA GLU A 66 -17.04 -19.50 57.59
C GLU A 66 -17.29 -18.07 57.07
N THR A 67 -16.73 -17.72 55.90
CA THR A 67 -16.88 -16.39 55.27
C THR A 67 -17.68 -16.42 53.97
N LEU A 68 -18.32 -17.54 53.64
CA LEU A 68 -19.00 -17.78 52.36
C LEU A 68 -20.06 -16.72 52.06
N THR A 69 -20.96 -16.44 53.01
CA THR A 69 -22.05 -15.46 52.82
C THR A 69 -21.51 -14.05 52.56
N GLY A 70 -20.48 -13.62 53.30
CA GLY A 70 -19.87 -12.31 53.12
C GLY A 70 -19.13 -12.19 51.77
N ARG A 71 -18.42 -13.25 51.36
CA ARG A 71 -17.74 -13.29 50.07
C ARG A 71 -18.71 -13.37 48.88
N ALA A 72 -19.80 -14.12 49.01
CA ALA A 72 -20.86 -14.22 48.01
C ALA A 72 -21.51 -12.85 47.78
N ASN A 73 -21.88 -12.14 48.84
CA ASN A 73 -22.43 -10.79 48.73
C ASN A 73 -21.45 -9.82 48.07
N ASN A 74 -20.17 -9.89 48.43
CA ASN A 74 -19.15 -9.09 47.77
C ASN A 74 -18.98 -9.47 46.29
N ALA A 75 -19.12 -10.74 45.94
CA ALA A 75 -19.08 -11.22 44.55
C ALA A 75 -20.24 -10.67 43.72
N ILE A 76 -21.46 -10.81 44.24
CA ILE A 76 -22.67 -10.37 43.57
C ILE A 76 -22.64 -8.85 43.38
N ASN A 77 -22.29 -8.09 44.42
CA ASN A 77 -22.18 -6.64 44.34
C ASN A 77 -21.10 -6.18 43.36
N ASP A 78 -19.98 -6.89 43.28
CA ASP A 78 -18.91 -6.61 42.32
C ASP A 78 -19.36 -6.88 40.88
N LEU A 79 -20.04 -8.00 40.62
CA LEU A 79 -20.62 -8.29 39.30
C LEU A 79 -21.68 -7.27 38.87
N ILE A 80 -22.49 -6.76 39.81
CA ILE A 80 -23.47 -5.69 39.53
C ILE A 80 -22.74 -4.38 39.22
N ARG A 81 -21.72 -4.02 40.01
CA ARG A 81 -20.94 -2.80 39.79
C ARG A 81 -20.27 -2.79 38.42
N GLN A 82 -19.78 -3.94 37.96
CA GLN A 82 -19.17 -4.12 36.64
C GLN A 82 -20.18 -4.29 35.49
N GLN A 83 -21.48 -4.10 35.75
CA GLN A 83 -22.57 -4.24 34.77
C GLN A 83 -22.66 -5.64 34.15
N LEU A 84 -22.20 -6.68 34.87
CA LEU A 84 -22.27 -8.08 34.43
C LEU A 84 -23.58 -8.74 34.87
N LEU A 85 -24.13 -8.31 36.00
CA LEU A 85 -25.38 -8.81 36.57
C LEU A 85 -26.33 -7.63 36.85
N SER A 86 -27.60 -7.79 36.49
CA SER A 86 -28.66 -6.83 36.79
C SER A 86 -29.47 -7.29 37.98
N ARG A 87 -29.74 -6.39 38.93
CA ARG A 87 -30.60 -6.65 40.10
C ARG A 87 -31.95 -5.95 39.92
N PHE A 88 -33.04 -6.71 40.06
CA PHE A 88 -34.41 -6.22 40.08
C PHE A 88 -34.97 -6.42 41.49
N ASN A 89 -35.55 -5.35 42.04
CA ASN A 89 -36.24 -5.45 43.33
C ASN A 89 -37.71 -5.75 43.07
N THR A 90 -38.15 -6.92 43.49
CA THR A 90 -39.57 -7.27 43.56
C THR A 90 -40.16 -6.65 44.85
N ASP A 91 -41.46 -6.36 44.81
CA ASP A 91 -42.31 -5.66 45.79
C ASP A 91 -41.70 -5.25 47.16
N MET A 92 -41.94 -3.99 47.58
CA MET A 92 -41.32 -3.35 48.77
C MET A 92 -41.54 -4.08 50.11
N VAL A 93 -42.42 -5.09 50.16
CA VAL A 93 -42.83 -5.81 51.38
C VAL A 93 -42.14 -7.17 51.51
N ALA A 94 -41.71 -7.80 50.40
CA ALA A 94 -41.17 -9.18 50.41
C ALA A 94 -39.64 -9.25 50.44
N GLY A 95 -38.93 -8.18 50.07
CA GLY A 95 -37.46 -8.12 50.15
C GLY A 95 -36.72 -9.08 49.20
N GLU A 96 -37.43 -9.75 48.29
CA GLU A 96 -36.84 -10.66 47.31
C GLU A 96 -36.31 -9.88 46.12
N SER A 97 -35.00 -9.95 45.89
CA SER A 97 -34.38 -9.46 44.65
C SER A 97 -34.13 -10.60 43.67
N LEU A 98 -34.47 -10.31 42.42
CA LEU A 98 -34.20 -11.16 41.26
C LEU A 98 -32.95 -10.66 40.54
N TYR A 99 -32.16 -11.59 40.03
CA TYR A 99 -30.90 -11.32 39.36
C TYR A 99 -30.90 -11.93 37.97
N ARG A 100 -30.39 -11.18 36.99
CA ARG A 100 -30.29 -11.64 35.60
C ARG A 100 -28.95 -11.24 35.01
N LEU A 101 -28.35 -12.14 34.23
CA LEU A 101 -27.14 -11.81 33.48
C LEU A 101 -27.43 -10.68 32.49
N SER A 102 -26.55 -9.68 32.48
CA SER A 102 -26.56 -8.62 31.47
C SER A 102 -26.14 -9.17 30.10
N ARG A 103 -26.38 -8.40 29.03
CA ARG A 103 -25.85 -8.73 27.69
C ARG A 103 -24.33 -8.93 27.70
N LEU A 104 -23.59 -8.12 28.46
CA LEU A 104 -22.14 -8.23 28.60
C LEU A 104 -21.75 -9.53 29.32
N GLY A 105 -22.43 -9.85 30.42
CA GLY A 105 -22.20 -11.08 31.18
C GLY A 105 -22.46 -12.33 30.34
N VAL A 106 -23.59 -12.37 29.63
CA VAL A 106 -23.90 -13.46 28.69
C VAL A 106 -22.83 -13.57 27.61
N SER A 107 -22.44 -12.45 26.98
CA SER A 107 -21.45 -12.47 25.89
C SER A 107 -20.07 -12.95 26.35
N ILE A 108 -19.65 -12.62 27.57
CA ILE A 108 -18.38 -13.09 28.14
C ILE A 108 -18.45 -14.60 28.41
N VAL A 109 -19.54 -15.09 28.99
CA VAL A 109 -19.67 -16.52 29.27
C VAL A 109 -19.78 -17.32 27.98
N ASP A 110 -20.63 -16.89 27.04
CA ASP A 110 -20.78 -17.55 25.74
C ASP A 110 -19.44 -17.60 25.01
N PHE A 111 -18.58 -16.59 25.14
CA PHE A 111 -17.21 -16.63 24.58
C PHE A 111 -16.37 -17.79 25.13
N PHE A 112 -16.47 -18.13 26.42
CA PHE A 112 -15.71 -19.22 27.02
C PHE A 112 -16.38 -20.59 26.91
N MET A 113 -17.72 -20.64 26.87
CA MET A 113 -18.50 -21.88 26.79
C MET A 113 -18.66 -22.39 25.36
N ASP A 114 -18.87 -21.50 24.40
CA ASP A 114 -18.95 -21.89 22.99
C ASP A 114 -17.54 -22.18 22.48
N GLN A 115 -17.18 -23.45 22.42
CA GLN A 115 -16.11 -23.90 21.54
C GLN A 115 -16.56 -23.60 20.10
N ARG A 116 -16.19 -22.43 19.58
CA ARG A 116 -16.54 -22.03 18.22
C ARG A 116 -15.81 -22.92 17.22
N GLN A 117 -16.45 -24.01 16.83
CA GLN A 117 -16.06 -24.73 15.63
C GLN A 117 -16.39 -23.83 14.43
N VAL A 118 -15.35 -23.48 13.68
CA VAL A 118 -15.51 -22.69 12.48
C VAL A 118 -15.97 -23.63 11.38
N ASP A 119 -17.27 -23.63 11.11
CA ASP A 119 -17.87 -24.43 10.05
C ASP A 119 -18.04 -23.62 8.77
N SER A 120 -17.50 -24.16 7.66
CA SER A 120 -17.72 -23.63 6.31
C SER A 120 -19.20 -23.59 5.92
N ILE A 121 -19.98 -24.55 6.41
CA ILE A 121 -21.43 -24.62 6.22
C ILE A 121 -22.12 -23.40 6.84
N LYS A 122 -21.73 -23.01 8.06
CA LYS A 122 -22.32 -21.86 8.75
C LYS A 122 -22.04 -20.57 7.98
N LEU A 123 -20.80 -20.39 7.51
CA LEU A 123 -20.43 -19.24 6.68
C LEU A 123 -21.21 -19.22 5.37
N SER A 124 -21.34 -20.36 4.68
CA SER A 124 -22.11 -20.47 3.45
C SER A 124 -23.59 -20.10 3.64
N ILE A 125 -24.21 -20.52 4.75
CA ILE A 125 -25.60 -20.13 5.07
C ILE A 125 -25.71 -18.63 5.32
N LEU A 126 -24.76 -18.03 6.05
CA LEU A 126 -24.74 -16.58 6.29
C LEU A 126 -24.58 -15.80 5.00
N LEU A 127 -23.70 -16.23 4.10
CA LEU A 127 -23.48 -15.60 2.79
C LEU A 127 -24.69 -15.72 1.87
N GLU A 128 -25.36 -16.87 1.86
CA GLU A 128 -26.60 -17.06 1.08
C GLU A 128 -27.74 -16.18 1.61
N HIS A 129 -27.88 -16.10 2.94
CA HIS A 129 -28.84 -15.20 3.57
C HIS A 129 -28.56 -13.73 3.22
N LEU A 130 -27.30 -13.32 3.31
CA LEU A 130 -26.83 -11.97 2.94
C LEU A 130 -27.14 -11.65 1.47
N ALA A 131 -26.89 -12.59 0.56
CA ALA A 131 -27.14 -12.43 -0.87
C ALA A 131 -28.64 -12.28 -1.17
N SER A 132 -29.49 -13.07 -0.51
CA SER A 132 -30.95 -13.02 -0.66
C SER A 132 -31.53 -11.68 -0.16
N GLU A 133 -31.09 -11.22 1.01
CA GLU A 133 -31.53 -9.94 1.57
C GLU A 133 -31.06 -8.76 0.72
N LEU A 134 -29.84 -8.84 0.18
CA LEU A 134 -29.32 -7.83 -0.72
C LEU A 134 -30.07 -7.79 -2.05
N ASP A 135 -30.40 -8.93 -2.66
CA ASP A 135 -31.17 -8.94 -3.91
C ASP A 135 -32.58 -8.37 -3.70
N THR A 136 -33.18 -8.63 -2.54
CA THR A 136 -34.46 -8.05 -2.15
C THR A 136 -34.36 -6.53 -1.96
N ALA A 137 -33.33 -6.06 -1.24
CA ALA A 137 -33.07 -4.63 -1.08
C ALA A 137 -32.78 -3.93 -2.41
N ARG A 138 -32.05 -4.60 -3.31
CA ARG A 138 -31.74 -4.09 -4.66
C ARG A 138 -32.99 -3.98 -5.53
N LYS A 139 -33.88 -4.96 -5.52
CA LYS A 139 -35.16 -4.89 -6.24
C LYS A 139 -36.01 -3.74 -5.72
N ALA A 140 -36.15 -3.63 -4.40
CA ALA A 140 -36.86 -2.52 -3.77
C ALA A 140 -36.25 -1.17 -4.17
N ALA A 141 -34.92 -1.03 -4.15
CA ALA A 141 -34.21 0.19 -4.57
C ALA A 141 -34.51 0.60 -6.02
N LEU A 142 -34.65 -0.35 -6.94
CA LEU A 142 -34.95 -0.08 -8.36
C LEU A 142 -36.42 0.28 -8.62
N GLU A 143 -37.34 -0.30 -7.85
CA GLU A 143 -38.78 -0.06 -8.01
C GLU A 143 -39.26 1.19 -7.26
N THR A 144 -38.47 1.66 -6.30
CA THR A 144 -38.86 2.72 -5.37
C THR A 144 -38.54 4.14 -5.86
N ASN A 145 -39.58 4.98 -5.93
CA ASN A 145 -39.45 6.38 -6.33
C ASN A 145 -39.63 7.39 -5.17
N THR A 146 -40.20 6.99 -4.03
CA THR A 146 -40.44 7.92 -2.91
C THR A 146 -39.56 7.64 -1.71
N ARG A 147 -39.24 8.71 -0.96
CA ARG A 147 -38.41 8.63 0.23
C ARG A 147 -38.93 7.66 1.30
N GLU A 148 -40.23 7.69 1.55
CA GLU A 148 -40.87 6.87 2.59
C GLU A 148 -40.74 5.37 2.31
N GLN A 149 -40.79 4.98 1.03
CA GLN A 149 -40.60 3.59 0.61
C GLN A 149 -39.14 3.14 0.78
N TRP A 150 -38.15 4.02 0.56
CA TRP A 150 -36.75 3.74 0.86
C TRP A 150 -36.52 3.51 2.36
N ASP A 151 -37.12 4.36 3.20
CA ASP A 151 -37.04 4.24 4.66
C ASP A 151 -37.77 2.99 5.19
N ALA A 152 -38.78 2.49 4.49
CA ALA A 152 -39.55 1.31 4.89
C ALA A 152 -38.95 -0.01 4.37
N GLU A 153 -38.45 -0.05 3.14
CA GLU A 153 -38.10 -1.30 2.46
C GLU A 153 -36.59 -1.52 2.26
N VAL A 154 -35.82 -0.45 2.04
CA VAL A 154 -34.38 -0.56 1.72
C VAL A 154 -33.53 -0.32 2.97
N LEU A 155 -33.71 0.83 3.64
CA LEU A 155 -32.88 1.23 4.78
C LEU A 155 -32.89 0.21 5.94
N PRO A 156 -34.03 -0.38 6.35
CA PRO A 156 -34.03 -1.35 7.44
C PRO A 156 -33.28 -2.64 7.09
N ARG A 157 -33.32 -3.07 5.82
CA ARG A 157 -32.58 -4.25 5.36
C ARG A 157 -31.09 -4.01 5.40
N LEU A 158 -30.64 -2.84 4.91
CA LEU A 158 -29.23 -2.48 4.94
C LEU A 158 -28.71 -2.37 6.39
N THR A 159 -29.48 -1.71 7.27
CA THR A 159 -29.04 -1.38 8.64
C THR A 159 -29.16 -2.56 9.60
N PHE A 160 -30.28 -3.27 9.60
CA PHE A 160 -30.54 -4.29 10.62
C PHE A 160 -30.22 -5.71 10.16
N SER A 161 -30.34 -6.01 8.86
CA SER A 161 -30.11 -7.38 8.37
C SER A 161 -28.71 -7.55 7.78
N LEU A 162 -28.34 -6.71 6.79
CA LEU A 162 -27.05 -6.79 6.12
C LEU A 162 -25.89 -6.47 7.08
N GLU A 163 -25.99 -5.38 7.86
CA GLU A 163 -24.96 -5.03 8.83
C GLU A 163 -24.78 -6.11 9.92
N GLU A 164 -25.87 -6.65 10.45
CA GLU A 164 -25.82 -7.71 11.46
C GLU A 164 -25.18 -8.98 10.89
N THR A 165 -25.60 -9.40 9.69
CA THR A 165 -25.09 -10.61 9.05
C THR A 165 -23.60 -10.47 8.70
N LEU A 166 -23.15 -9.31 8.20
CA LEU A 166 -21.73 -9.03 8.01
C LEU A 166 -20.97 -9.03 9.34
N GLY A 167 -21.54 -8.49 10.41
CA GLY A 167 -20.97 -8.57 11.75
C GLY A 167 -20.80 -10.01 12.24
N ARG A 168 -21.75 -10.90 11.94
CA ARG A 168 -21.65 -12.35 12.24
C ARG A 168 -20.59 -13.06 11.40
N ILE A 169 -20.39 -12.64 10.16
CA ILE A 169 -19.30 -13.13 9.29
C ILE A 169 -17.94 -12.71 9.87
N ASP A 170 -17.75 -11.43 10.23
CA ASP A 170 -16.53 -10.92 10.90
C ASP A 170 -16.24 -11.71 12.19
N LEU A 171 -17.24 -11.93 13.04
CA LEU A 171 -17.07 -12.75 14.25
C LEU A 171 -16.67 -14.20 13.97
N THR A 172 -17.12 -14.77 12.84
CA THR A 172 -16.75 -16.12 12.42
C THR A 172 -15.30 -16.16 11.92
N GLN A 173 -14.84 -15.14 11.20
CA GLN A 173 -13.43 -15.02 10.80
C GLN A 173 -12.50 -14.86 12.00
N ARG A 174 -12.86 -14.05 13.00
CA ARG A 174 -12.06 -13.92 14.23
C ARG A 174 -11.97 -15.21 15.03
N ALA A 175 -13.05 -15.99 15.07
CA ALA A 175 -13.03 -17.32 15.67
C ALA A 175 -12.05 -18.26 14.93
N MET A 176 -11.91 -18.11 13.62
CA MET A 176 -10.91 -18.84 12.84
C MET A 176 -9.48 -18.48 13.23
N ASP A 177 -9.20 -17.20 13.49
CA ASP A 177 -7.87 -16.78 13.94
C ASP A 177 -7.52 -17.37 15.32
N GLU A 178 -8.50 -17.48 16.21
CA GLU A 178 -8.35 -18.15 17.50
C GLU A 178 -8.07 -19.65 17.33
N GLN A 179 -8.83 -20.33 16.47
CA GLN A 179 -8.58 -21.74 16.12
C GLN A 179 -7.18 -21.94 15.54
N GLN A 180 -6.71 -21.07 14.64
CA GLN A 180 -5.34 -21.13 14.11
C GLN A 180 -4.30 -21.02 15.22
N ASN A 181 -4.48 -20.10 16.17
CA ASN A 181 -3.55 -19.93 17.29
C ASN A 181 -3.57 -21.13 18.23
N GLN A 182 -4.73 -21.74 18.44
CA GLN A 182 -4.86 -22.99 19.18
C GLN A 182 -4.10 -24.14 18.49
N VAL A 183 -4.26 -24.30 17.18
CA VAL A 183 -3.53 -25.32 16.40
C VAL A 183 -2.01 -25.07 16.44
N LYS A 184 -1.55 -23.81 16.35
CA LYS A 184 -0.13 -23.47 16.52
C LYS A 184 0.40 -23.90 17.89
N SER A 185 -0.37 -23.65 18.94
CA SER A 185 -0.04 -24.06 20.31
C SER A 185 0.03 -25.58 20.45
N GLU A 186 -0.94 -26.29 19.87
CA GLU A 186 -0.98 -27.75 19.85
C GLU A 186 0.22 -28.35 19.10
N ILE A 187 0.55 -27.84 17.91
CA ILE A 187 1.75 -28.24 17.16
C ILE A 187 3.02 -28.01 18.00
N ALA A 188 3.14 -26.85 18.65
CA ALA A 188 4.28 -26.56 19.51
C ALA A 188 4.38 -27.53 20.71
N ALA A 189 3.25 -27.88 21.32
CA ALA A 189 3.18 -28.85 22.41
C ALA A 189 3.57 -30.26 21.95
N LEU A 190 3.03 -30.71 20.81
CA LEU A 190 3.33 -32.01 20.20
C LEU A 190 4.82 -32.14 19.87
N LEU A 191 5.41 -31.12 19.24
CA LEU A 191 6.83 -31.06 18.93
C LEU A 191 7.71 -30.95 20.18
N THR A 192 7.19 -30.44 21.29
CA THR A 192 7.95 -30.36 22.54
C THR A 192 8.03 -31.71 23.26
N GLN A 193 6.96 -32.51 23.20
CA GLN A 193 6.87 -33.81 23.86
C GLN A 193 7.57 -34.91 23.04
N ASN A 194 7.04 -35.24 21.85
CA ASN A 194 7.45 -36.41 21.06
C ASN A 194 7.60 -36.07 19.57
N TRP A 195 8.62 -35.30 19.21
CA TRP A 195 8.72 -34.67 17.89
C TRP A 195 8.84 -35.60 16.66
N VAL A 196 9.17 -36.89 16.80
CA VAL A 196 9.28 -37.84 15.67
C VAL A 196 7.91 -38.45 15.38
N ASP A 197 7.25 -38.95 16.43
CA ASP A 197 5.91 -39.52 16.32
C ASP A 197 4.85 -38.44 16.06
N ALA A 198 5.14 -37.19 16.44
CA ALA A 198 4.27 -36.03 16.23
C ALA A 198 4.30 -35.45 14.81
N ILE A 199 5.27 -35.82 13.94
CA ILE A 199 5.38 -35.22 12.59
C ILE A 199 4.08 -35.40 11.82
N HIS A 200 3.58 -36.64 11.76
CA HIS A 200 2.36 -36.96 11.04
C HIS A 200 1.14 -36.23 11.60
N SER A 201 1.03 -36.14 12.93
CA SER A 201 -0.04 -35.38 13.58
C SER A 201 0.03 -33.88 13.28
N CYS A 202 1.25 -33.30 13.26
CA CYS A 202 1.44 -31.89 12.91
C CYS A 202 1.10 -31.62 11.43
N GLU A 203 1.55 -32.49 10.52
CA GLU A 203 1.21 -32.40 9.09
C GLU A 203 -0.29 -32.49 8.86
N LYS A 204 -0.97 -33.39 9.57
CA LYS A 204 -2.43 -33.50 9.53
C LYS A 204 -3.12 -32.22 9.97
N LEU A 205 -2.75 -31.67 11.13
CA LEU A 205 -3.30 -30.41 11.64
C LEU A 205 -3.04 -29.22 10.70
N LEU A 206 -1.84 -29.15 10.12
CA LEU A 206 -1.47 -28.12 9.14
C LEU A 206 -2.32 -28.21 7.87
N HIS A 207 -2.50 -29.42 7.35
CA HIS A 207 -3.27 -29.69 6.15
C HIS A 207 -4.75 -29.42 6.34
N GLU A 208 -5.37 -29.96 7.41
CA GLU A 208 -6.78 -29.77 7.72
C GLU A 208 -7.11 -28.27 7.89
N THR A 209 -6.32 -27.56 8.71
CA THR A 209 -6.52 -26.11 8.91
C THR A 209 -6.32 -25.33 7.62
N GLY A 210 -5.30 -25.69 6.82
CA GLY A 210 -5.04 -25.04 5.54
C GLY A 210 -6.15 -25.26 4.51
N GLN A 211 -6.76 -26.45 4.50
CA GLN A 211 -7.92 -26.76 3.67
C GLN A 211 -9.15 -25.96 4.11
N THR A 212 -9.46 -25.94 5.42
CA THR A 212 -10.58 -25.16 5.96
C THR A 212 -10.46 -23.67 5.60
N LEU A 213 -9.27 -23.08 5.74
CA LEU A 213 -9.05 -21.68 5.36
C LEU A 213 -9.33 -21.41 3.88
N ARG A 214 -8.89 -22.32 3.01
CA ARG A 214 -9.10 -22.19 1.57
C ARG A 214 -10.58 -22.33 1.20
N GLU A 215 -11.27 -23.33 1.76
CA GLU A 215 -12.71 -23.51 1.53
C GLU A 215 -13.51 -22.29 1.99
N LEU A 216 -13.19 -21.72 3.16
CA LEU A 216 -13.83 -20.50 3.65
C LEU A 216 -13.57 -19.31 2.73
N GLN A 217 -12.33 -19.10 2.28
CA GLN A 217 -12.01 -18.01 1.36
C GLN A 217 -12.69 -18.18 0.01
N ASP A 218 -12.70 -19.39 -0.55
CA ASP A 218 -13.35 -19.67 -1.84
C ASP A 218 -14.86 -19.36 -1.76
N THR A 219 -15.52 -19.69 -0.63
CA THR A 219 -16.93 -19.32 -0.42
C THR A 219 -17.14 -17.81 -0.29
N LEU A 220 -16.23 -17.10 0.39
CA LEU A 220 -16.27 -15.64 0.52
C LEU A 220 -16.04 -14.94 -0.82
N ASP A 221 -15.06 -15.37 -1.61
CA ASP A 221 -14.74 -14.77 -2.91
C ASP A 221 -15.87 -14.99 -3.92
N ALA A 222 -16.45 -16.20 -3.93
CA ALA A 222 -17.57 -16.53 -4.81
C ALA A 222 -18.81 -15.67 -4.55
N ALA A 223 -19.10 -15.36 -3.27
CA ALA A 223 -20.22 -14.51 -2.88
C ALA A 223 -19.86 -13.01 -2.95
N GLY A 224 -18.61 -12.65 -2.64
CA GLY A 224 -18.14 -11.28 -2.46
C GLY A 224 -18.40 -10.39 -3.67
N HIS A 225 -18.07 -10.85 -4.87
CA HIS A 225 -18.33 -10.07 -6.09
C HIS A 225 -19.81 -9.80 -6.34
N ARG A 226 -20.69 -10.76 -6.04
CA ARG A 226 -22.15 -10.59 -6.18
C ARG A 226 -22.68 -9.58 -5.17
N LEU A 227 -22.17 -9.64 -3.95
CA LEU A 227 -22.55 -8.72 -2.87
C LEU A 227 -22.07 -7.29 -3.15
N GLN A 228 -20.84 -7.12 -3.63
CA GLN A 228 -20.33 -5.81 -4.05
C GLN A 228 -21.16 -5.21 -5.17
N ALA A 229 -21.44 -5.99 -6.22
CA ALA A 229 -22.27 -5.54 -7.33
C ALA A 229 -23.69 -5.15 -6.86
N GLY A 230 -24.28 -5.92 -5.93
CA GLY A 230 -25.58 -5.61 -5.35
C GLY A 230 -25.58 -4.29 -4.57
N LEU A 231 -24.59 -4.06 -3.73
CA LEU A 231 -24.43 -2.80 -2.98
C LEU A 231 -24.18 -1.60 -3.91
N LEU A 232 -23.36 -1.78 -4.95
CA LEU A 232 -23.10 -0.74 -5.96
C LEU A 232 -24.38 -0.34 -6.70
N ASN A 233 -25.20 -1.31 -7.11
CA ASN A 233 -26.48 -1.02 -7.77
C ASN A 233 -27.44 -0.20 -6.87
N ILE A 234 -27.46 -0.48 -5.56
CA ILE A 234 -28.27 0.28 -4.59
C ILE A 234 -27.70 1.70 -4.43
N GLN A 235 -26.37 1.83 -4.38
CA GLN A 235 -25.69 3.11 -4.31
C GLN A 235 -25.97 3.97 -5.54
N GLU A 236 -25.86 3.41 -6.74
CA GLU A 236 -26.17 4.08 -8.01
C GLU A 236 -27.64 4.53 -8.07
N ALA A 237 -28.58 3.72 -7.55
CA ALA A 237 -29.98 4.09 -7.46
C ALA A 237 -30.28 5.23 -6.46
N ALA A 238 -29.44 5.38 -5.43
CA ALA A 238 -29.51 6.49 -4.47
C ALA A 238 -28.74 7.74 -4.93
N GLN A 239 -27.81 7.59 -5.89
CA GLN A 239 -26.90 8.66 -6.31
C GLN A 239 -27.66 9.83 -6.95
N GLY A 240 -27.32 11.05 -6.53
CA GLY A 240 -27.92 12.28 -7.05
C GLY A 240 -29.28 12.65 -6.43
N ARG A 241 -29.74 11.91 -5.42
CA ARG A 241 -30.92 12.24 -4.61
C ARG A 241 -30.48 12.77 -3.24
N ASP A 242 -30.56 14.09 -3.04
CA ASP A 242 -30.10 14.77 -1.83
C ASP A 242 -30.76 14.26 -0.53
N ASP A 243 -31.97 13.72 -0.63
CA ASP A 243 -32.67 13.13 0.50
C ASP A 243 -32.03 11.81 0.96
N LEU A 244 -31.42 11.03 0.06
CA LEU A 244 -30.93 9.66 0.32
C LEU A 244 -29.45 9.56 0.75
N PHE A 245 -28.79 10.68 1.09
CA PHE A 245 -27.36 10.72 1.46
C PHE A 245 -26.94 9.63 2.49
N HIS A 246 -27.72 9.44 3.56
CA HIS A 246 -27.46 8.40 4.56
C HIS A 246 -27.44 6.95 4.02
N VAL A 247 -28.18 6.62 2.94
CA VAL A 247 -28.14 5.30 2.29
C VAL A 247 -26.88 5.16 1.45
N GLU A 248 -26.44 6.24 0.78
CA GLU A 248 -25.16 6.27 0.08
C GLU A 248 -23.99 6.06 1.04
N GLU A 249 -23.98 6.78 2.17
CA GLU A 249 -22.96 6.62 3.21
C GLU A 249 -22.95 5.20 3.79
N LEU A 250 -24.14 4.64 4.07
CA LEU A 250 -24.26 3.30 4.61
C LEU A 250 -23.83 2.23 3.60
N THR A 251 -24.26 2.32 2.34
CA THR A 251 -23.84 1.37 1.29
C THR A 251 -22.33 1.42 1.05
N HIS A 252 -21.74 2.62 1.06
CA HIS A 252 -20.28 2.78 1.00
C HIS A 252 -19.57 2.15 2.20
N ALA A 253 -20.09 2.35 3.42
CA ALA A 253 -19.55 1.73 4.63
C ALA A 253 -19.65 0.19 4.59
N LEU A 254 -20.77 -0.36 4.10
CA LEU A 254 -20.95 -1.81 3.94
C LEU A 254 -20.00 -2.39 2.88
N GLN A 255 -19.77 -1.68 1.77
CA GLN A 255 -18.78 -2.07 0.75
C GLN A 255 -17.38 -2.14 1.35
N GLY A 256 -16.94 -1.09 2.04
CA GLY A 256 -15.63 -1.05 2.70
C GLY A 256 -15.48 -2.15 3.76
N ARG A 257 -16.53 -2.47 4.51
CA ARG A 257 -16.52 -3.57 5.48
C ARG A 257 -16.39 -4.94 4.81
N LEU A 258 -17.07 -5.14 3.68
CA LEU A 258 -16.96 -6.36 2.87
C LEU A 258 -15.54 -6.51 2.28
N ASP A 259 -14.94 -5.43 1.78
CA ASP A 259 -13.55 -5.42 1.29
C ASP A 259 -12.56 -5.84 2.38
N VAL A 260 -12.73 -5.33 3.61
CA VAL A 260 -11.88 -5.70 4.75
C VAL A 260 -12.04 -7.19 5.08
N ILE A 261 -13.27 -7.71 5.11
CA ILE A 261 -13.57 -9.13 5.37
C ILE A 261 -12.90 -10.03 4.32
N THR A 262 -13.02 -9.69 3.04
CA THR A 262 -12.42 -10.47 1.94
C THR A 262 -10.90 -10.39 1.94
N SER A 263 -10.34 -9.19 2.14
CA SER A 263 -8.89 -8.98 2.20
C SER A 263 -8.24 -9.69 3.40
N TRP A 264 -8.91 -9.69 4.56
CA TRP A 264 -8.42 -10.36 5.76
C TRP A 264 -8.29 -11.86 5.55
N GLY A 265 -9.30 -12.50 4.97
CA GLY A 265 -9.29 -13.94 4.71
C GLY A 265 -8.11 -14.38 3.82
N GLN A 266 -7.79 -13.60 2.78
CA GLN A 266 -6.63 -13.86 1.93
C GLN A 266 -5.30 -13.69 2.70
N GLN A 267 -5.20 -12.67 3.54
CA GLN A 267 -4.02 -12.43 4.37
C GLN A 267 -3.79 -13.57 5.36
N CYS A 268 -4.86 -14.12 5.94
CA CYS A 268 -4.80 -15.27 6.84
C CYS A 268 -4.25 -16.53 6.15
N ILE A 269 -4.64 -16.79 4.88
CA ILE A 269 -4.08 -17.90 4.10
C ILE A 269 -2.58 -17.71 3.87
N GLU A 270 -2.14 -16.50 3.55
CA GLU A 270 -0.73 -16.21 3.28
C GLU A 270 0.12 -16.37 4.56
N LEU A 271 -0.37 -15.87 5.69
CA LEU A 271 0.25 -16.06 7.00
C LEU A 271 0.31 -17.54 7.39
N TRP A 272 -0.75 -18.29 7.14
CA TRP A 272 -0.78 -19.74 7.38
C TRP A 272 0.24 -20.47 6.50
N SER A 273 0.31 -20.16 5.20
CA SER A 273 1.29 -20.73 4.29
C SER A 273 2.74 -20.43 4.70
N ARG A 274 2.99 -19.24 5.26
CA ARG A 274 4.30 -18.91 5.84
C ARG A 274 4.59 -19.74 7.09
N TYR A 275 3.61 -19.94 7.96
CA TYR A 275 3.73 -20.79 9.14
C TYR A 275 3.98 -22.26 8.76
N ASP A 276 3.22 -22.79 7.81
CA ASP A 276 3.40 -24.14 7.25
C ASP A 276 4.83 -24.36 6.73
N ARG A 277 5.33 -23.45 5.89
CA ARG A 277 6.74 -23.51 5.41
C ARG A 277 7.75 -23.43 6.55
N HIS A 278 7.45 -22.63 7.57
CA HIS A 278 8.31 -22.50 8.74
C HIS A 278 8.37 -23.81 9.55
N VAL A 279 7.23 -24.49 9.76
CA VAL A 279 7.18 -25.78 10.46
C VAL A 279 7.94 -26.84 9.66
N HIS A 280 7.74 -26.94 8.35
CA HIS A 280 8.50 -27.89 7.51
C HIS A 280 10.01 -27.60 7.51
N LYS A 281 10.40 -26.33 7.50
CA LYS A 281 11.82 -25.95 7.64
C LYS A 281 12.36 -26.33 9.02
N PHE A 282 11.56 -26.19 10.08
CA PHE A 282 11.92 -26.60 11.42
C PHE A 282 12.08 -28.11 11.53
N ILE A 283 11.17 -28.90 10.98
CA ILE A 283 11.27 -30.38 10.93
C ILE A 283 12.58 -30.78 10.24
N ARG A 284 12.86 -30.23 9.06
CA ARG A 284 14.06 -30.54 8.27
C ARG A 284 15.37 -30.13 8.95
N ASN A 285 15.40 -28.99 9.62
CA ASN A 285 16.64 -28.42 10.15
C ASN A 285 16.91 -28.81 11.60
N ALA A 286 15.87 -28.91 12.44
CA ALA A 286 16.02 -29.19 13.86
C ALA A 286 15.77 -30.67 14.18
N ILE A 287 14.70 -31.26 13.65
CA ILE A 287 14.29 -32.62 14.00
C ILE A 287 15.09 -33.66 13.22
N ASP A 288 15.16 -33.53 11.89
CA ASP A 288 15.88 -34.51 11.05
C ASP A 288 17.39 -34.56 11.37
N MET A 289 17.96 -33.42 11.76
CA MET A 289 19.38 -33.30 12.15
C MET A 289 19.67 -33.82 13.57
N ASP A 290 18.67 -33.83 14.47
CA ASP A 290 18.84 -34.23 15.87
C ASP A 290 17.76 -35.22 16.30
N LYS A 291 17.49 -36.31 15.56
CA LYS A 291 16.32 -37.21 15.79
C LYS A 291 16.06 -37.62 17.25
N ASN A 292 17.11 -37.81 18.05
CA ASN A 292 17.02 -38.27 19.45
C ASN A 292 17.11 -37.13 20.50
N ARG A 293 17.19 -35.88 20.06
CA ARG A 293 17.26 -34.65 20.88
C ARG A 293 18.55 -34.52 21.70
N ALA A 294 19.53 -35.34 21.37
CA ALA A 294 20.78 -35.44 22.11
C ALA A 294 21.61 -34.16 21.94
N PHE A 295 21.65 -33.58 20.74
CA PHE A 295 22.38 -32.33 20.51
C PHE A 295 21.74 -31.18 21.26
N SER A 296 20.42 -31.01 21.13
CA SER A 296 19.68 -29.90 21.75
C SER A 296 19.72 -29.95 23.29
N GLN A 297 19.62 -31.15 23.87
CA GLN A 297 19.75 -31.35 25.32
C GLN A 297 21.16 -31.03 25.81
N ARG A 298 22.19 -31.58 25.14
CA ARG A 298 23.60 -31.30 25.49
C ARG A 298 23.96 -29.84 25.30
N LEU A 299 23.44 -29.17 24.27
CA LEU A 299 23.64 -27.74 24.06
C LEU A 299 23.02 -26.93 25.21
N ARG A 300 21.82 -27.28 25.66
CA ARG A 300 21.18 -26.63 26.82
C ARG A 300 21.99 -26.84 28.10
N GLU A 301 22.50 -28.04 28.34
CA GLU A 301 23.40 -28.34 29.46
C GLU A 301 24.72 -27.58 29.34
N SER A 302 25.29 -27.48 28.14
CA SER A 302 26.51 -26.74 27.85
C SER A 302 26.35 -25.24 28.09
N ILE A 303 25.19 -24.66 27.74
CA ILE A 303 24.87 -23.26 28.05
C ILE A 303 24.74 -23.04 29.55
N ARG A 304 24.10 -23.98 30.29
CA ARG A 304 24.01 -23.90 31.75
C ARG A 304 25.38 -23.96 32.43
N ASN A 305 26.29 -24.78 31.90
CA ASN A 305 27.64 -24.96 32.42
C ASN A 305 28.68 -24.12 31.65
N PHE A 306 28.25 -23.06 30.96
CA PHE A 306 29.13 -22.28 30.09
C PHE A 306 30.28 -21.62 30.86
N GLU A 307 30.01 -21.15 32.08
CA GLU A 307 31.04 -20.57 32.96
C GLU A 307 32.19 -21.53 33.28
N GLN A 308 31.92 -22.84 33.29
CA GLN A 308 32.94 -23.87 33.52
C GLN A 308 33.74 -24.20 32.24
N HIS A 309 33.20 -23.85 31.07
CA HIS A 309 33.75 -24.18 29.75
C HIS A 309 33.69 -22.96 28.83
N ASN A 310 34.58 -21.99 29.03
CA ASN A 310 34.65 -20.74 28.27
C ASN A 310 35.31 -20.94 26.89
N TRP A 311 34.63 -21.64 25.99
CA TRP A 311 35.05 -21.72 24.59
C TRP A 311 34.45 -20.56 23.77
N GLN A 312 35.17 -20.11 22.74
CA GLN A 312 34.75 -19.04 21.84
C GLN A 312 34.73 -19.55 20.40
N LEU A 313 33.76 -19.09 19.61
CA LEU A 313 33.74 -19.34 18.18
C LEU A 313 34.75 -18.42 17.49
N ARG A 314 35.65 -18.99 16.68
CA ARG A 314 36.53 -18.22 15.82
C ARG A 314 35.79 -17.89 14.53
N VAL A 315 35.56 -16.60 14.30
CA VAL A 315 34.98 -16.10 13.04
C VAL A 315 36.13 -15.48 12.24
N ALA A 316 36.11 -15.67 10.92
CA ALA A 316 37.05 -15.00 10.03
C ALA A 316 36.75 -13.51 10.04
N GLU A 317 37.67 -12.72 10.59
CA GLU A 317 37.59 -11.26 10.57
C GLU A 317 38.66 -10.76 9.59
N GLU A 318 38.21 -10.38 8.40
CA GLU A 318 39.06 -9.71 7.43
C GLU A 318 39.17 -8.23 7.83
N PRO A 319 40.38 -7.63 7.86
CA PRO A 319 40.53 -6.22 8.11
C PRO A 319 39.72 -5.45 7.06
N ARG A 320 38.83 -4.57 7.52
CA ARG A 320 38.04 -3.72 6.62
C ARG A 320 38.98 -2.87 5.77
N LEU A 321 38.63 -2.69 4.51
CA LEU A 321 39.31 -1.75 3.64
C LEU A 321 39.27 -0.35 4.28
N LEU A 322 40.44 0.19 4.60
CA LEU A 322 40.56 1.56 5.08
C LEU A 322 40.54 2.49 3.87
N GLU A 323 39.38 3.08 3.60
CA GLU A 323 39.26 4.15 2.61
C GLU A 323 39.61 5.49 3.26
N LEU A 324 40.34 6.32 2.52
CA LEU A 324 40.42 7.74 2.85
C LEU A 324 39.01 8.32 2.74
N ARG A 325 38.65 9.20 3.67
CA ARG A 325 37.39 9.95 3.54
C ARG A 325 37.44 10.72 2.23
N ASP A 326 36.35 10.69 1.49
CA ASP A 326 36.19 11.54 0.32
C ASP A 326 36.23 13.01 0.78
N GLU A 327 37.32 13.72 0.47
CA GLU A 327 37.52 15.13 0.86
C GLU A 327 36.55 16.07 0.14
N THR A 328 35.78 15.57 -0.83
CA THR A 328 34.82 16.35 -1.64
C THR A 328 33.66 16.94 -0.83
N ILE A 329 33.41 16.49 0.41
CA ILE A 329 32.28 17.00 1.23
C ILE A 329 32.74 17.96 2.35
N ALA A 330 34.03 18.26 2.52
CA ALA A 330 34.48 19.02 3.70
C ALA A 330 35.45 20.18 3.46
N ILE A 331 35.82 20.54 2.22
CA ILE A 331 36.83 21.60 2.01
C ILE A 331 36.37 22.81 1.18
N HIS A 332 35.22 22.80 0.48
CA HIS A 332 34.76 24.00 -0.24
C HIS A 332 33.26 24.23 -0.08
N ASP A 333 32.87 24.95 0.99
CA ASP A 333 31.56 25.65 1.05
C ASP A 333 31.62 27.01 0.31
N GLU A 334 32.74 27.28 -0.37
CA GLU A 334 32.87 28.41 -1.29
C GLU A 334 33.20 27.87 -2.68
N GLU A 335 32.17 27.43 -3.41
CA GLU A 335 32.22 27.50 -4.87
C GLU A 335 32.44 28.97 -5.23
N VAL A 336 33.70 29.35 -5.43
CA VAL A 336 34.06 30.68 -5.94
C VAL A 336 33.55 30.78 -7.37
N THR A 337 32.33 31.26 -7.51
CA THR A 337 31.76 31.67 -8.78
C THR A 337 32.40 33.01 -9.17
N GLY A 338 33.04 33.07 -10.33
CA GLY A 338 33.59 34.33 -10.84
C GLY A 338 32.48 35.32 -11.14
N GLU A 339 32.68 36.60 -10.79
CA GLU A 339 31.73 37.67 -11.14
C GLU A 339 31.73 37.92 -12.65
N VAL A 340 30.55 37.88 -13.26
CA VAL A 340 30.36 38.19 -14.68
C VAL A 340 30.15 39.71 -14.82
N PRO A 341 30.86 40.41 -15.74
CA PRO A 341 30.62 41.83 -15.98
C PRO A 341 29.18 42.10 -16.44
N LEU A 342 28.53 43.12 -15.85
CA LEU A 342 27.10 43.42 -16.08
C LEU A 342 26.79 44.15 -17.40
N GLU A 343 27.76 44.76 -18.07
CA GLU A 343 27.47 45.66 -19.19
C GLU A 343 27.85 45.04 -20.55
N MET A 344 26.86 44.93 -21.43
CA MET A 344 27.08 44.63 -22.85
C MET A 344 27.51 45.90 -23.57
N GLU A 345 28.73 45.89 -24.13
CA GLU A 345 29.16 46.89 -25.10
C GLU A 345 28.85 46.39 -26.51
N TYR A 346 28.15 47.21 -27.30
CA TYR A 346 27.90 46.94 -28.71
C TYR A 346 28.95 47.64 -29.58
N VAL A 347 29.40 46.95 -30.64
CA VAL A 347 30.26 47.52 -31.67
C VAL A 347 29.53 47.43 -33.01
N GLU A 348 29.38 48.55 -33.71
CA GLU A 348 28.85 48.56 -35.08
C GLU A 348 29.92 48.04 -36.06
N MET A 349 29.61 46.95 -36.75
CA MET A 349 30.39 46.47 -37.90
C MET A 349 29.88 47.15 -39.17
N VAL A 350 30.77 47.87 -39.86
CA VAL A 350 30.51 48.44 -41.18
C VAL A 350 30.93 47.43 -42.25
N ASP A 351 30.01 47.03 -43.12
CA ASP A 351 30.27 46.03 -44.18
C ASP A 351 30.89 46.68 -45.44
N ILE A 352 32.21 46.84 -45.41
CA ILE A 352 33.01 47.45 -46.50
C ILE A 352 32.93 46.63 -47.81
N ASN A 353 32.55 45.35 -47.73
CA ASN A 353 32.50 44.47 -48.90
C ASN A 353 31.42 44.87 -49.90
N GLN A 354 30.29 45.41 -49.44
CA GLN A 354 29.19 45.80 -50.32
C GLN A 354 29.58 47.00 -51.20
N GLU A 355 30.24 48.01 -50.61
CA GLU A 355 30.73 49.17 -51.37
C GLU A 355 31.80 48.77 -52.41
N LEU A 356 32.67 47.81 -52.06
CA LEU A 356 33.64 47.25 -52.99
C LEU A 356 32.98 46.53 -54.17
N ALA A 357 31.92 45.74 -53.91
CA ALA A 357 31.19 45.04 -54.97
C ALA A 357 30.55 46.02 -55.98
N GLU A 358 29.90 47.08 -55.51
CA GLU A 358 29.30 48.11 -56.37
C GLU A 358 30.34 48.86 -57.22
N ARG A 359 31.54 49.08 -56.68
CA ARG A 359 32.64 49.70 -57.42
C ARG A 359 33.17 48.78 -58.51
N ILE A 360 33.28 47.49 -58.23
CA ILE A 360 33.71 46.47 -59.20
C ILE A 360 32.68 46.34 -60.32
N GLU A 361 31.38 46.30 -60.01
CA GLU A 361 30.31 46.23 -61.00
C GLU A 361 30.39 47.39 -61.99
N ARG A 362 30.55 48.62 -61.48
CA ARG A 362 30.78 49.81 -62.32
C ARG A 362 32.03 49.70 -63.20
N TYR A 363 33.10 49.09 -62.69
CA TYR A 363 34.33 48.89 -63.47
C TYR A 363 34.11 47.89 -64.62
N LEU A 364 33.35 46.81 -64.39
CA LEU A 364 33.13 45.77 -65.39
C LEU A 364 32.05 46.12 -66.42
N ALA A 365 31.12 47.04 -66.11
CA ALA A 365 30.08 47.49 -67.03
C ALA A 365 30.60 48.07 -68.36
N ARG A 366 31.87 48.52 -68.41
CA ARG A 366 32.49 49.04 -69.64
C ARG A 366 32.63 48.00 -70.76
N TYR A 367 32.78 46.71 -70.42
CA TYR A 367 33.01 45.64 -71.38
C TYR A 367 31.78 45.35 -72.26
N PRO A 368 30.55 45.18 -71.70
CA PRO A 368 29.35 45.06 -72.50
C PRO A 368 29.03 46.32 -73.31
N GLU A 369 29.21 47.52 -72.73
CA GLU A 369 28.93 48.79 -73.42
C GLU A 369 29.81 49.00 -74.67
N GLN A 370 31.06 48.56 -74.63
CA GLN A 370 32.02 48.71 -75.73
C GLN A 370 32.09 47.49 -76.66
N GLY A 371 31.34 46.41 -76.35
CA GLY A 371 31.37 45.14 -77.10
C GLY A 371 32.71 44.41 -77.01
N GLN A 372 33.49 44.65 -75.97
CA GLN A 372 34.83 44.07 -75.80
C GLN A 372 34.77 42.78 -74.98
N GLN A 373 35.45 41.73 -75.43
CA GLN A 373 35.52 40.46 -74.72
C GLN A 373 36.28 40.58 -73.39
N LEU A 374 35.78 39.92 -72.34
CA LEU A 374 36.30 40.01 -70.97
C LEU A 374 37.12 38.75 -70.64
N ASP A 375 38.45 38.87 -70.66
CA ASP A 375 39.37 37.82 -70.19
C ASP A 375 39.70 38.05 -68.70
N LEU A 376 39.09 37.24 -67.84
CA LEU A 376 39.22 37.33 -66.38
C LEU A 376 40.68 37.36 -65.89
N ALA A 377 41.59 36.67 -66.57
CA ALA A 377 42.98 36.63 -66.12
C ALA A 377 43.70 37.98 -66.28
N ASP A 378 43.41 38.70 -67.37
CA ASP A 378 44.00 40.00 -67.63
C ASP A 378 43.30 41.09 -66.81
N VAL A 379 41.97 41.02 -66.69
CA VAL A 379 41.19 41.94 -65.85
C VAL A 379 41.59 41.83 -64.38
N LEU A 380 41.74 40.62 -63.84
CA LEU A 380 42.21 40.43 -62.46
C LEU A 380 43.67 40.86 -62.30
N ARG A 381 44.55 40.60 -63.28
CA ARG A 381 45.94 41.05 -63.20
C ARG A 381 46.03 42.58 -63.14
N GLU A 382 45.23 43.28 -63.93
CA GLU A 382 45.17 44.74 -63.94
C GLU A 382 44.53 45.27 -62.65
N TYR A 383 43.33 44.78 -62.30
CA TYR A 383 42.56 45.30 -61.18
C TYR A 383 43.23 45.05 -59.82
N LEU A 384 43.92 43.91 -59.65
CA LEU A 384 44.61 43.60 -58.40
C LEU A 384 45.87 44.43 -58.17
N LEU A 385 46.41 45.16 -59.17
CA LEU A 385 47.54 46.08 -58.95
C LEU A 385 47.16 47.27 -58.07
N ASP A 386 45.89 47.67 -58.08
CA ASP A 386 45.38 48.80 -57.30
C ASP A 386 45.14 48.46 -55.82
N TYR A 387 45.24 47.17 -55.45
CA TYR A 387 44.97 46.69 -54.09
C TYR A 387 46.20 46.01 -53.48
N PRO A 388 46.38 46.08 -52.14
CA PRO A 388 47.45 45.39 -51.45
C PRO A 388 47.22 43.87 -51.44
N ALA A 389 48.32 43.10 -51.38
CA ALA A 389 48.30 41.64 -51.52
C ALA A 389 47.34 40.89 -50.55
N HIS A 390 47.09 41.43 -49.35
CA HIS A 390 46.19 40.79 -48.38
C HIS A 390 44.71 40.84 -48.81
N ALA A 391 44.30 41.87 -49.56
CA ALA A 391 42.93 42.03 -50.03
C ALA A 391 42.69 41.33 -51.39
N HIS A 392 43.74 40.75 -52.00
CA HIS A 392 43.65 40.18 -53.33
C HIS A 392 42.64 39.03 -53.42
N PHE A 393 42.49 38.23 -52.37
CA PHE A 393 41.55 37.13 -52.38
C PHE A 393 40.10 37.62 -52.41
N ASP A 394 39.73 38.53 -51.50
CA ASP A 394 38.36 39.02 -51.39
C ASP A 394 37.96 39.86 -52.61
N VAL A 395 38.86 40.72 -53.08
CA VAL A 395 38.65 41.53 -54.29
C VAL A 395 38.56 40.63 -55.53
N ALA A 396 39.43 39.62 -55.68
CA ALA A 396 39.34 38.70 -56.80
C ALA A 396 38.04 37.89 -56.76
N ARG A 397 37.61 37.44 -55.58
CA ARG A 397 36.35 36.71 -55.42
C ARG A 397 35.17 37.58 -55.83
N LEU A 398 35.09 38.81 -55.33
CA LEU A 398 34.02 39.75 -55.68
C LEU A 398 34.05 40.09 -57.17
N LEU A 399 35.24 40.28 -57.75
CA LEU A 399 35.37 40.57 -59.17
C LEU A 399 34.91 39.41 -60.06
N ILE A 400 35.27 38.18 -59.71
CA ILE A 400 34.79 36.99 -60.45
C ILE A 400 33.27 36.87 -60.31
N ASP A 401 32.73 37.05 -59.10
CA ASP A 401 31.28 36.96 -58.87
C ASP A 401 30.51 38.01 -59.68
N GLN A 402 31.01 39.26 -59.75
CA GLN A 402 30.40 40.29 -60.58
C GLN A 402 30.60 40.06 -62.07
N ALA A 403 31.76 39.55 -62.50
CA ALA A 403 32.03 39.28 -63.91
C ALA A 403 31.17 38.16 -64.49
N VAL A 404 30.93 37.08 -63.74
CA VAL A 404 30.08 35.96 -64.19
C VAL A 404 28.62 36.41 -64.33
N ARG A 405 28.17 37.40 -63.56
CA ARG A 405 26.81 37.95 -63.68
C ARG A 405 26.59 38.74 -64.96
N LEU A 406 27.65 39.24 -65.60
CA LEU A 406 27.56 40.09 -66.79
C LEU A 406 27.33 39.32 -68.09
N GLY A 407 27.63 38.02 -68.12
CA GLY A 407 27.53 37.26 -69.36
C GLY A 407 28.15 35.88 -69.27
N HIS A 408 28.04 35.12 -70.36
CA HIS A 408 28.56 33.76 -70.46
C HIS A 408 29.62 33.66 -71.56
N ALA A 409 30.53 32.70 -71.40
CA ALA A 409 31.54 32.43 -72.41
C ALA A 409 31.03 31.38 -73.40
N SER A 410 31.11 31.65 -74.71
CA SER A 410 30.76 30.69 -75.79
C SER A 410 31.50 29.36 -75.62
N GLY A 411 32.75 29.41 -75.14
CA GLY A 411 33.61 28.26 -74.94
C GLY A 411 33.15 27.27 -73.87
N GLU A 412 32.24 27.66 -72.97
CA GLU A 412 31.65 26.75 -71.98
C GLU A 412 30.74 25.69 -72.62
N ARG A 413 30.22 25.95 -73.83
CA ARG A 413 29.35 25.00 -74.55
C ARG A 413 30.12 23.81 -75.15
N GLU A 414 31.45 23.89 -75.24
CA GLU A 414 32.30 22.78 -75.67
C GLU A 414 32.64 21.87 -74.47
N LEU A 415 31.81 20.85 -74.24
CA LEU A 415 31.77 20.00 -73.04
C LEU A 415 33.08 19.26 -72.66
N HIS A 416 34.14 19.32 -73.46
CA HIS A 416 35.35 18.49 -73.31
C HIS A 416 36.68 19.25 -73.25
N ARG A 417 36.69 20.59 -73.26
CA ARG A 417 37.95 21.36 -73.24
C ARG A 417 37.99 22.43 -72.15
N GLN A 418 38.47 22.09 -70.96
CA GLN A 418 38.69 23.07 -69.88
C GLN A 418 39.79 24.10 -70.24
N PRO A 419 39.65 25.38 -69.84
CA PRO A 419 40.67 26.38 -70.12
C PRO A 419 41.90 26.13 -69.24
N ALA A 420 43.08 26.54 -69.68
CA ALA A 420 44.29 26.44 -68.87
C ALA A 420 44.27 27.48 -67.74
N TRP A 421 44.86 27.14 -66.58
CA TRP A 421 45.08 28.08 -65.49
C TRP A 421 46.02 29.21 -65.93
N LYS A 422 45.52 30.44 -66.00
CA LYS A 422 46.30 31.64 -66.34
C LYS A 422 46.76 32.36 -65.07
N PRO A 423 48.04 32.80 -64.98
CA PRO A 423 48.52 33.52 -63.81
C PRO A 423 47.97 34.94 -63.73
N ILE A 424 47.51 35.34 -62.55
CA ILE A 424 46.98 36.69 -62.26
C ILE A 424 47.98 37.56 -61.47
N ASN A 425 49.00 36.97 -60.83
CA ASN A 425 50.08 37.72 -60.19
C ASN A 425 51.41 36.94 -60.23
N GLN A 426 52.50 37.59 -59.79
CA GLN A 426 53.83 36.95 -59.71
C GLN A 426 53.99 36.03 -58.48
N ALA A 427 53.07 36.10 -57.52
CA ALA A 427 53.09 35.32 -56.28
C ALA A 427 52.50 33.90 -56.43
N GLY A 428 52.03 33.53 -57.62
CA GLY A 428 51.58 32.17 -57.95
C GLY A 428 50.05 31.99 -58.01
N SER A 429 49.25 33.05 -57.80
CA SER A 429 47.80 32.99 -57.96
C SER A 429 47.43 32.85 -59.44
N LYS A 430 46.47 31.96 -59.72
CA LYS A 430 46.01 31.66 -61.09
C LYS A 430 44.49 31.61 -61.13
N VAL A 431 43.92 31.90 -62.28
CA VAL A 431 42.49 31.81 -62.55
C VAL A 431 42.26 30.94 -63.78
N GLN A 432 41.26 30.09 -63.68
CA GLN A 432 40.78 29.24 -64.75
C GLN A 432 39.39 29.71 -65.12
N ALA A 433 39.29 30.41 -66.25
CA ALA A 433 38.03 30.87 -66.79
C ALA A 433 38.12 30.98 -68.31
N TYR A 434 36.99 30.81 -68.99
CA TYR A 434 36.86 31.15 -70.40
C TYR A 434 36.71 32.67 -70.55
N VAL A 435 37.01 33.18 -71.75
CA VAL A 435 36.78 34.58 -72.09
C VAL A 435 35.28 34.79 -72.26
N ILE A 436 34.70 35.74 -71.52
CA ILE A 436 33.29 36.10 -71.63
C ILE A 436 33.13 36.97 -72.89
N ASP A 437 32.41 36.45 -73.88
CA ASP A 437 32.22 37.05 -75.19
C ASP A 437 30.74 37.25 -75.56
N GLN A 438 29.82 36.71 -74.76
CA GLN A 438 28.37 36.95 -74.86
C GLN A 438 27.89 37.62 -73.57
N PHE A 439 27.51 38.90 -73.68
CA PHE A 439 26.92 39.68 -72.59
C PHE A 439 25.39 39.68 -72.65
#